data_AF-A0A9E3XWT6-F1
#
_entry.id   AF-A0A9E3XWT6-F1
#
_cell.length_a   1.000
_cell.length_b   1.000
_cell.length_c   1.000
_cell.angle_alpha   90.00
_cell.angle_beta   90.00
_cell.angle_gamma   90.00
#
_symmetry.space_group_name_H-M   'P 1'
#
loop_
_entity.id
_entity.type
_entity.pdbx_description
1 polymer ?
#
loop_
_entity_poly.entity_id
_entity_poly.type
_entity_poly.pdbx_seq_one_letter_code
_entity_poly.pdbx_strand_id
1 'polypeptide(L)'
;MTSLPNQPTARVDATLLDDIAGACARIAPTWPLDRFIAVNPYWGWRATPIADAAARLGVLAGTSLTMPPAWFAAEWRAGRLDLAQIDAAAAAMGDPGLAAPARALVTGTPENALPASLPRLALVTDLCDQHLGGPVPGTTWTAHVAHQVGQHMAAWSDQTQATWRPSESLWAGWRDDPTAARTVRAGRGVRWARQAIRDLPDEAPAVIAAVLDGLGIPPEGRQAYLTAVLASVGGWAAWCAYLRWQAQLEGQDDTSIVDLLALRLAWEWLLARDLDRPADLAQWLAAWAGWDDRAAALAEEQRVQWVLQAAVEQTYQASVAAGFPHARRGDSPVAVAAAFCIDVRSEVFRRALEATSPHVRTRGFAGFFGLPIAYTPVGSRLTRPQLPGLLAPGVPATDAAPAADPAAVARRRERVVGGRLAWDHLGHTPSAMFPFVEVAGMWHAGGLMVDSLGLARTARRWEDEGVLNGDVGAPPPCAGGGRPGGRGCHCPAGAGQHGADGRVPAAGAPLRPWQQHHQQPARVRAGLRRVRRAHGRGECSGARRRPELRSGARSHAQPGDRRACSHLVRRRSARHHDGCGHPVRHRRGAGLPRRSGGGAGGMAARCRRCGPSRARTPAGRGPPRW
;
A
#
# COMPACT_ATOMS: atom_id res chain seq x y z
N MET A 1 -5.68 27.98 27.51
CA MET A 1 -4.76 26.84 27.56
C MET A 1 -3.33 27.37 27.55
N THR A 2 -2.55 26.96 28.55
CA THR A 2 -1.11 27.21 28.69
C THR A 2 -0.35 26.58 27.52
N SER A 3 0.84 27.09 27.19
CA SER A 3 1.76 26.47 26.22
C SER A 3 1.94 24.97 26.50
N LEU A 4 2.05 24.14 25.45
CA LEU A 4 2.34 22.71 25.59
C LEU A 4 3.53 22.49 26.55
N PRO A 5 3.47 21.50 27.45
CA PRO A 5 4.53 21.27 28.42
C PRO A 5 5.86 20.96 27.70
N ASN A 6 6.98 21.37 28.32
CA ASN A 6 8.30 21.14 27.73
C ASN A 6 8.72 19.67 27.72
N GLN A 7 8.19 18.87 28.65
CA GLN A 7 8.44 17.44 28.76
C GLN A 7 7.13 16.69 29.04
N PRO A 8 6.96 15.53 28.41
CA PRO A 8 5.83 14.67 28.71
C PRO A 8 6.11 13.76 29.93
N THR A 9 5.13 13.57 30.81
CA THR A 9 5.32 12.93 32.14
C THR A 9 4.35 11.77 32.43
N ALA A 10 3.71 11.25 31.38
CA ALA A 10 2.70 10.19 31.45
C ALA A 10 3.25 8.85 31.95
N ARG A 11 2.43 8.09 32.68
CA ARG A 11 2.72 6.68 33.01
C ARG A 11 2.08 5.75 31.99
N VAL A 12 2.79 4.67 31.65
CA VAL A 12 2.23 3.56 30.88
C VAL A 12 1.33 2.74 31.80
N ASP A 13 0.04 2.64 31.46
CA ASP A 13 -0.95 1.82 32.15
C ASP A 13 -1.54 0.75 31.22
N ALA A 14 -2.34 -0.16 31.78
CA ALA A 14 -2.94 -1.27 31.03
C ALA A 14 -3.88 -0.78 29.91
N THR A 15 -4.69 0.25 30.21
CA THR A 15 -5.63 0.83 29.24
C THR A 15 -4.90 1.38 28.02
N LEU A 16 -3.79 2.09 28.22
CA LEU A 16 -2.98 2.60 27.12
C LEU A 16 -2.36 1.47 26.29
N LEU A 17 -1.89 0.39 26.93
CA LEU A 17 -1.35 -0.76 26.20
C LEU A 17 -2.42 -1.42 25.33
N ASP A 18 -3.66 -1.50 25.82
CA ASP A 18 -4.81 -1.98 25.04
C ASP A 18 -5.14 -1.05 23.86
N ASP A 19 -5.08 0.26 24.05
CA ASP A 19 -5.24 1.24 22.96
C ASP A 19 -4.17 1.07 21.88
N ILE A 20 -2.91 0.90 22.29
CA ILE A 20 -1.77 0.68 21.37
C ILE A 20 -1.96 -0.64 20.61
N ALA A 21 -2.24 -1.72 21.32
CA ALA A 21 -2.45 -3.04 20.72
C ALA A 21 -3.63 -3.02 19.75
N GLY A 22 -4.74 -2.40 20.15
CA GLY A 22 -5.93 -2.23 19.33
C GLY A 22 -5.70 -1.36 18.10
N ALA A 23 -4.88 -0.31 18.18
CA ALA A 23 -4.51 0.50 17.02
C ALA A 23 -3.61 -0.26 16.05
N CYS A 24 -2.63 -1.01 16.56
CA CYS A 24 -1.75 -1.85 15.74
C CYS A 24 -2.53 -2.97 15.02
N ALA A 25 -3.48 -3.61 15.72
CA ALA A 25 -4.31 -4.69 15.16
C ALA A 25 -5.27 -4.23 14.05
N ARG A 26 -5.54 -2.92 13.94
CA ARG A 26 -6.37 -2.34 12.87
C ARG A 26 -5.63 -2.20 11.53
N ILE A 27 -4.31 -2.36 11.52
CA ILE A 27 -3.49 -2.31 10.31
C ILE A 27 -3.39 -3.72 9.72
N ALA A 28 -3.84 -3.88 8.47
CA ALA A 28 -3.69 -5.15 7.77
C ALA A 28 -2.21 -5.39 7.39
N PRO A 29 -1.66 -6.60 7.61
CA PRO A 29 -0.30 -6.94 7.19
C PRO A 29 -0.15 -6.92 5.66
N THR A 30 1.05 -6.57 5.18
CA THR A 30 1.43 -6.69 3.76
C THR A 30 2.62 -7.62 3.60
N TRP A 31 2.52 -8.56 2.66
CA TRP A 31 3.59 -9.53 2.43
C TRP A 31 4.60 -8.98 1.42
N PRO A 32 5.90 -9.33 1.58
CA PRO A 32 6.92 -9.00 0.60
C PRO A 32 6.61 -9.67 -0.75
N LEU A 33 7.21 -9.16 -1.83
CA LEU A 33 6.88 -9.58 -3.20
C LEU A 33 7.05 -11.09 -3.44
N ASP A 34 8.03 -11.71 -2.81
CA ASP A 34 8.29 -13.16 -2.89
C ASP A 34 7.21 -14.01 -2.22
N ARG A 35 6.41 -13.42 -1.32
CA ARG A 35 5.29 -14.06 -0.62
C ARG A 35 4.00 -13.26 -0.74
N PHE A 36 3.85 -12.47 -1.81
CA PHE A 36 2.75 -11.52 -1.92
C PHE A 36 1.39 -12.24 -1.88
N ILE A 37 0.59 -11.92 -0.86
CA ILE A 37 -0.74 -12.47 -0.63
C ILE A 37 -1.72 -11.30 -0.61
N ALA A 38 -2.85 -11.48 -1.30
CA ALA A 38 -3.97 -10.56 -1.18
C ALA A 38 -4.65 -10.77 0.17
N VAL A 39 -4.38 -9.87 1.13
CA VAL A 39 -5.09 -9.81 2.40
C VAL A 39 -6.14 -8.71 2.33
N ASN A 40 -7.27 -8.96 2.98
CA ASN A 40 -8.32 -7.95 3.13
C ASN A 40 -7.71 -6.69 3.77
N PRO A 41 -7.69 -5.53 3.10
CA PRO A 41 -7.13 -4.31 3.68
C PRO A 41 -7.88 -3.86 4.96
N TYR A 42 -9.07 -4.40 5.18
CA TYR A 42 -9.92 -4.19 6.34
C TYR A 42 -9.84 -5.38 7.32
N TRP A 43 -8.77 -6.18 7.30
CA TRP A 43 -8.65 -7.39 8.12
C TRP A 43 -8.85 -7.11 9.62
N GLY A 44 -8.28 -6.01 10.13
CA GLY A 44 -8.46 -5.55 11.51
C GLY A 44 -9.87 -5.03 11.84
N TRP A 45 -10.74 -4.92 10.83
CA TRP A 45 -12.11 -4.44 10.93
C TRP A 45 -13.15 -5.51 10.56
N ARG A 46 -12.72 -6.77 10.40
CA ARG A 46 -13.57 -7.87 9.92
C ARG A 46 -14.78 -8.21 10.80
N ALA A 47 -14.77 -7.78 12.06
CA ALA A 47 -15.90 -7.93 12.98
C ALA A 47 -16.92 -6.79 12.86
N THR A 48 -16.57 -5.73 12.14
CA THR A 48 -17.39 -4.53 11.94
C THR A 48 -18.12 -4.64 10.59
N PRO A 49 -19.41 -4.29 10.50
CA PRO A 49 -20.10 -4.19 9.22
C PRO A 49 -19.33 -3.31 8.23
N ILE A 50 -19.30 -3.71 6.96
CA ILE A 50 -18.42 -3.10 5.95
C ILE A 50 -18.67 -1.59 5.76
N ALA A 51 -19.93 -1.15 5.87
CA ALA A 51 -20.29 0.26 5.82
C ALA A 51 -19.68 1.04 6.99
N ASP A 52 -19.83 0.54 8.22
CA ASP A 52 -19.29 1.19 9.41
C ASP A 52 -17.76 1.22 9.39
N ALA A 53 -17.13 0.12 8.94
CA ALA A 53 -15.69 0.05 8.77
C ALA A 53 -15.19 1.05 7.71
N ALA A 54 -15.91 1.20 6.60
CA ALA A 54 -15.61 2.20 5.57
C ALA A 54 -15.75 3.63 6.09
N ALA A 55 -16.78 3.93 6.87
CA ALA A 55 -16.94 5.25 7.48
C ALA A 55 -15.82 5.56 8.47
N ARG A 56 -15.52 4.62 9.38
CA ARG A 56 -14.42 4.78 10.33
C ARG A 56 -13.08 5.01 9.62
N LEU A 57 -12.76 4.22 8.59
CA LEU A 57 -11.53 4.42 7.81
C LEU A 57 -11.58 5.67 6.91
N GLY A 58 -12.76 6.11 6.47
CA GLY A 58 -12.95 7.41 5.82
C GLY A 58 -12.54 8.56 6.73
N VAL A 59 -12.94 8.52 8.00
CA VAL A 59 -12.59 9.53 9.01
C VAL A 59 -11.12 9.41 9.45
N LEU A 60 -10.58 8.21 9.59
CA LEU A 60 -9.21 8.01 10.12
C LEU A 60 -8.11 8.09 9.04
N ALA A 61 -8.37 7.60 7.84
CA ALA A 61 -7.38 7.47 6.76
C ALA A 61 -7.75 8.25 5.49
N GLY A 62 -8.98 8.77 5.39
CA GLY A 62 -9.44 9.45 4.17
C GLY A 62 -9.66 8.48 3.02
N THR A 63 -10.07 7.24 3.28
CA THR A 63 -10.33 6.25 2.24
C THR A 63 -11.84 6.10 1.98
N SER A 64 -12.25 6.01 0.72
CA SER A 64 -13.61 5.60 0.35
C SER A 64 -13.60 4.17 -0.14
N LEU A 65 -14.61 3.39 0.25
CA LEU A 65 -14.81 2.02 -0.24
C LEU A 65 -15.81 1.95 -1.41
N THR A 66 -16.68 2.94 -1.53
CA THR A 66 -17.61 3.07 -2.65
C THR A 66 -17.04 4.01 -3.72
N MET A 67 -17.47 3.78 -4.96
CA MET A 67 -17.14 4.66 -6.07
C MET A 67 -17.82 6.03 -5.93
N PRO A 68 -17.26 7.11 -6.49
CA PRO A 68 -17.89 8.43 -6.41
C PRO A 68 -19.23 8.45 -7.19
N PRO A 69 -20.18 9.34 -6.83
CA PRO A 69 -21.49 9.44 -7.48
C PRO A 69 -21.44 9.53 -9.02
N ALA A 70 -20.47 10.27 -9.56
CA ALA A 70 -20.28 10.40 -11.01
C ALA A 70 -20.04 9.06 -11.71
N TRP A 71 -19.39 8.11 -11.03
CA TRP A 71 -19.13 6.78 -11.57
C TRP A 71 -20.41 5.96 -11.66
N PHE A 72 -21.25 5.94 -10.62
CA PHE A 72 -22.56 5.26 -10.67
C PHE A 72 -23.48 5.83 -11.75
N ALA A 73 -23.48 7.15 -11.92
CA ALA A 73 -24.21 7.81 -13.00
C ALA A 73 -23.70 7.38 -14.39
N ALA A 74 -22.39 7.12 -14.54
CA ALA A 74 -21.82 6.58 -15.77
C ALA A 74 -22.21 5.11 -16.02
N GLU A 75 -22.25 4.28 -14.98
CA GLU A 75 -22.72 2.89 -15.07
C GLU A 75 -24.19 2.81 -15.50
N TRP A 76 -25.03 3.68 -14.95
CA TRP A 76 -26.44 3.79 -15.38
C TRP A 76 -26.56 4.20 -16.84
N ARG A 77 -25.86 5.25 -17.28
CA ARG A 77 -25.85 5.68 -18.70
C ARG A 77 -25.33 4.60 -19.64
N ALA A 78 -24.43 3.75 -19.17
CA ALA A 78 -23.90 2.63 -19.92
C ALA A 78 -24.79 1.38 -19.91
N GLY A 79 -25.94 1.41 -19.23
CA GLY A 79 -26.85 0.27 -19.08
C GLY A 79 -26.32 -0.84 -18.18
N ARG A 80 -25.29 -0.56 -17.37
CA ARG A 80 -24.69 -1.51 -16.41
C ARG A 80 -25.23 -1.39 -14.99
N LEU A 81 -26.09 -0.41 -14.75
CA LEU A 81 -26.88 -0.25 -13.53
C LEU A 81 -28.36 -0.10 -13.91
N ASP A 82 -29.20 -1.01 -13.43
CA ASP A 82 -30.65 -0.97 -13.63
C ASP A 82 -31.34 -0.26 -12.45
N LEU A 83 -32.30 0.62 -12.75
CA LEU A 83 -33.08 1.34 -11.74
C LEU A 83 -33.93 0.40 -10.89
N ALA A 84 -34.41 -0.71 -11.46
CA ALA A 84 -35.15 -1.72 -10.68
C ALA A 84 -34.26 -2.38 -9.62
N GLN A 85 -32.96 -2.51 -9.88
CA GLN A 85 -32.00 -3.04 -8.91
C GLN A 85 -31.69 -2.03 -7.81
N ILE A 86 -31.86 -0.72 -8.05
CA ILE A 86 -31.78 0.30 -6.99
C ILE A 86 -32.93 0.12 -5.99
N ASP A 87 -34.15 -0.08 -6.47
CA ASP A 87 -35.32 -0.35 -5.62
C ASP A 87 -35.13 -1.64 -4.80
N ALA A 88 -34.70 -2.72 -5.47
CA ALA A 88 -34.45 -4.00 -4.82
C ALA A 88 -33.34 -3.90 -3.76
N ALA A 89 -32.24 -3.20 -4.06
CA ALA A 89 -31.14 -2.98 -3.12
C ALA A 89 -31.57 -2.17 -1.89
N ALA A 90 -32.30 -1.07 -2.08
CA ALA A 90 -32.81 -0.25 -0.98
C ALA A 90 -33.75 -1.05 -0.06
N ALA A 91 -34.66 -1.85 -0.65
CA ALA A 91 -35.54 -2.74 0.11
C ALA A 91 -34.76 -3.83 0.86
N ALA A 92 -33.77 -4.46 0.24
CA ALA A 92 -32.94 -5.49 0.86
C ALA A 92 -32.10 -4.95 2.03
N MET A 93 -31.70 -3.68 1.96
CA MET A 93 -31.01 -2.98 3.05
C MET A 93 -31.96 -2.53 4.18
N GLY A 94 -33.27 -2.76 4.05
CA GLY A 94 -34.27 -2.42 5.07
C GLY A 94 -34.67 -0.94 5.08
N ASP A 95 -34.31 -0.16 4.07
CA ASP A 95 -34.72 1.25 3.94
C ASP A 95 -35.13 1.58 2.49
N PRO A 96 -36.37 1.27 2.10
CA PRO A 96 -36.91 1.61 0.79
C PRO A 96 -36.90 3.12 0.49
N GLY A 97 -36.84 3.98 1.51
CA GLY A 97 -36.78 5.43 1.37
C GLY A 97 -35.52 5.92 0.65
N LEU A 98 -34.44 5.13 0.68
CA LEU A 98 -33.19 5.44 0.00
C LEU A 98 -33.24 5.28 -1.53
N ALA A 99 -34.24 4.60 -2.07
CA ALA A 99 -34.33 4.36 -3.52
C ALA A 99 -34.51 5.66 -4.32
N ALA A 100 -35.34 6.58 -3.83
CA ALA A 100 -35.58 7.86 -4.48
C ALA A 100 -34.32 8.75 -4.55
N PRO A 101 -33.58 9.03 -3.45
CA PRO A 101 -32.34 9.79 -3.53
C PRO A 101 -31.25 9.06 -4.33
N ALA A 102 -31.16 7.72 -4.27
CA ALA A 102 -30.23 6.95 -5.09
C ALA A 102 -30.49 7.12 -6.60
N ARG A 103 -31.76 7.02 -7.03
CA ARG A 103 -32.13 7.31 -8.42
C ARG A 103 -31.80 8.74 -8.82
N ALA A 104 -32.20 9.71 -8.00
CA ALA A 104 -31.95 11.12 -8.28
C ALA A 104 -30.45 11.41 -8.46
N LEU A 105 -29.59 10.75 -7.67
CA LEU A 105 -28.13 10.90 -7.75
C LEU A 105 -27.58 10.39 -9.09
N VAL A 106 -28.07 9.27 -9.62
CA VAL A 106 -27.56 8.71 -10.88
C VAL A 106 -28.21 9.33 -12.12
N THR A 107 -29.48 9.76 -12.03
CA THR A 107 -30.21 10.36 -13.15
C THR A 107 -29.99 11.87 -13.30
N GLY A 108 -29.43 12.52 -12.27
CA GLY A 108 -29.15 13.96 -12.25
C GLY A 108 -28.02 14.41 -13.20
N THR A 109 -27.82 15.73 -13.28
CA THR A 109 -26.75 16.33 -14.08
C THR A 109 -25.37 16.13 -13.41
N PRO A 110 -24.30 15.81 -14.19
CA PRO A 110 -22.98 15.44 -13.65
C PRO A 110 -22.21 16.56 -12.93
N GLU A 111 -22.68 17.81 -12.98
CA GLU A 111 -21.96 18.99 -12.48
C GLU A 111 -21.90 19.08 -10.94
N ASN A 112 -22.69 18.28 -10.21
CA ASN A 112 -22.69 18.25 -8.74
C ASN A 112 -21.71 17.23 -8.11
N ALA A 113 -20.87 16.56 -8.92
CA ALA A 113 -20.01 15.49 -8.46
C ALA A 113 -18.52 15.86 -8.46
N LEU A 114 -18.16 17.06 -7.98
CA LEU A 114 -16.79 17.26 -7.49
C LEU A 114 -16.54 16.19 -6.42
N PRO A 115 -15.35 15.56 -6.35
CA PRO A 115 -15.05 14.63 -5.27
C PRO A 115 -15.25 15.38 -3.96
N ALA A 116 -16.16 14.91 -3.10
CA ALA A 116 -16.22 15.40 -1.74
C ALA A 116 -14.81 15.25 -1.17
N SER A 117 -14.24 16.35 -0.65
CA SER A 117 -12.96 16.29 0.06
C SER A 117 -13.02 15.13 1.03
N LEU A 118 -12.00 14.28 1.03
CA LEU A 118 -11.99 13.08 1.87
C LEU A 118 -12.23 13.50 3.33
N PRO A 119 -13.17 12.86 4.06
CA PRO A 119 -13.69 13.32 5.35
C PRO A 119 -12.71 13.07 6.52
N ARG A 120 -11.41 12.99 6.24
CA ARG A 120 -10.38 12.60 7.20
C ARG A 120 -10.21 13.65 8.30
N LEU A 121 -10.12 13.23 9.55
CA LEU A 121 -9.67 14.09 10.64
C LEU A 121 -8.21 14.49 10.44
N ALA A 122 -7.91 15.76 10.67
CA ALA A 122 -6.58 16.30 10.50
C ALA A 122 -5.61 15.69 11.54
N LEU A 123 -4.39 15.34 11.10
CA LEU A 123 -3.25 15.14 11.98
C LEU A 123 -2.52 16.48 12.20
N VAL A 124 -1.55 16.53 13.12
CA VAL A 124 -0.74 17.74 13.35
C VAL A 124 0.02 18.13 12.08
N THR A 125 0.47 17.17 11.26
CA THR A 125 1.08 17.48 9.96
C THR A 125 0.13 18.26 9.04
N ASP A 126 -1.17 17.97 9.07
CA ASP A 126 -2.17 18.70 8.28
C ASP A 126 -2.35 20.13 8.80
N LEU A 127 -2.29 20.34 10.11
CA LEU A 127 -2.31 21.69 10.70
C LEU A 127 -1.08 22.50 10.29
N CYS A 128 0.10 21.87 10.31
CA CYS A 128 1.33 22.51 9.84
C CYS A 128 1.26 22.84 8.34
N ASP A 129 0.67 21.97 7.53
CA ASP A 129 0.42 22.24 6.11
C ASP A 129 -0.47 23.47 5.90
N GLN A 130 -1.51 23.63 6.72
CA GLN A 130 -2.44 24.76 6.65
C GLN A 130 -1.81 26.09 7.12
N HIS A 131 -0.96 26.06 8.15
CA HIS A 131 -0.52 27.27 8.84
C HIS A 131 0.95 27.66 8.62
N LEU A 132 1.84 26.68 8.44
CA LEU A 132 3.28 26.91 8.26
C LEU A 132 3.70 26.81 6.79
N GLY A 133 2.84 26.20 5.94
CA GLY A 133 3.23 25.78 4.60
C GLY A 133 4.27 24.66 4.63
N GLY A 134 4.75 24.26 3.46
CA GLY A 134 5.70 23.16 3.31
C GLY A 134 7.07 23.39 3.97
N PRO A 135 7.73 22.34 4.52
CA PRO A 135 9.11 22.46 5.01
C PRO A 135 10.14 22.73 3.90
N VAL A 136 9.75 22.44 2.66
CA VAL A 136 10.49 22.73 1.42
C VAL A 136 9.49 23.22 0.37
N PRO A 137 9.86 24.17 -0.52
CA PRO A 137 8.97 24.61 -1.59
C PRO A 137 8.39 23.45 -2.40
N GLY A 138 7.06 23.45 -2.55
CA GLY A 138 6.33 22.43 -3.32
C GLY A 138 6.10 21.10 -2.60
N THR A 139 6.42 21.01 -1.30
CA THR A 139 6.17 19.80 -0.48
C THR A 139 5.22 20.12 0.67
N THR A 140 4.50 19.13 1.18
CA THR A 140 3.71 19.24 2.41
C THR A 140 4.49 18.62 3.58
N TRP A 141 4.25 19.06 4.81
CA TRP A 141 4.67 18.40 6.03
C TRP A 141 4.23 16.95 6.06
N THR A 142 3.00 16.66 5.64
CA THR A 142 2.50 15.28 5.55
C THR A 142 3.39 14.42 4.65
N ALA A 143 3.73 14.89 3.44
CA ALA A 143 4.61 14.17 2.52
C ALA A 143 6.07 14.11 3.02
N HIS A 144 6.56 15.19 3.62
CA HIS A 144 7.92 15.26 4.16
C HIS A 144 8.11 14.27 5.30
N VAL A 145 7.21 14.24 6.28
CA VAL A 145 7.27 13.29 7.39
C VAL A 145 7.18 11.86 6.87
N ALA A 146 6.21 11.55 5.99
CA ALA A 146 6.12 10.21 5.39
C ALA A 146 7.41 9.80 4.66
N HIS A 147 8.06 10.73 3.96
CA HIS A 147 9.34 10.48 3.30
C HIS A 147 10.46 10.23 4.31
N GLN A 148 10.61 11.04 5.35
CA GLN A 148 11.66 10.89 6.37
C GLN A 148 11.51 9.59 7.16
N VAL A 149 10.28 9.28 7.59
CA VAL A 149 9.96 7.98 8.20
C VAL A 149 10.29 6.85 7.23
N GLY A 150 9.94 6.99 5.96
CA GLY A 150 10.22 5.98 4.94
C GLY A 150 11.70 5.75 4.67
N GLN A 151 12.54 6.79 4.73
CA GLN A 151 14.00 6.63 4.60
C GLN A 151 14.58 5.85 5.77
N HIS A 152 14.16 6.16 7.00
CA HIS A 152 14.58 5.43 8.19
C HIS A 152 14.12 3.97 8.14
N MET A 153 12.85 3.74 7.80
CA MET A 153 12.30 2.40 7.63
C MET A 153 13.02 1.60 6.55
N ALA A 154 13.34 2.21 5.41
CA ALA A 154 14.09 1.53 4.34
C ALA A 154 15.49 1.11 4.80
N ALA A 155 16.18 1.96 5.56
CA ALA A 155 17.51 1.65 6.10
C ALA A 155 17.45 0.56 7.19
N TRP A 156 16.44 0.57 8.05
CA TRP A 156 16.28 -0.41 9.13
C TRP A 156 15.78 -1.78 8.63
N SER A 157 14.84 -1.78 7.68
CA SER A 157 14.23 -3.02 7.16
C SER A 157 15.07 -3.75 6.10
N ASP A 158 16.21 -3.18 5.68
CA ASP A 158 17.09 -3.82 4.70
C ASP A 158 17.78 -5.05 5.30
N GLN A 159 17.33 -6.22 4.84
CA GLN A 159 17.86 -7.49 5.31
C GLN A 159 19.12 -7.96 4.55
N THR A 160 19.41 -7.40 3.36
CA THR A 160 20.29 -8.09 2.39
C THR A 160 21.25 -7.19 1.60
N GLN A 161 20.91 -5.93 1.33
CA GLN A 161 21.73 -5.08 0.45
C GLN A 161 22.71 -4.21 1.24
N ALA A 162 22.27 -3.64 2.36
CA ALA A 162 23.11 -2.83 3.21
C ALA A 162 24.09 -3.69 4.02
N THR A 163 25.38 -3.43 3.85
CA THR A 163 26.45 -4.02 4.67
C THR A 163 26.43 -3.48 6.11
N TRP A 164 25.81 -2.32 6.32
CA TRP A 164 25.72 -1.65 7.62
C TRP A 164 24.24 -1.46 7.98
N ARG A 165 23.87 -1.93 9.19
CA ARG A 165 22.56 -1.66 9.78
C ARG A 165 22.69 -0.62 10.90
N PRO A 166 21.82 0.41 10.94
CA PRO A 166 21.97 1.51 11.88
C PRO A 166 21.71 1.11 13.35
N SER A 167 20.76 0.20 13.60
CA SER A 167 20.41 -0.30 14.94
C SER A 167 19.55 -1.57 14.87
N GLU A 168 19.42 -2.29 15.98
CA GLU A 168 18.43 -3.38 16.11
C GLU A 168 17.01 -2.85 16.38
N SER A 169 16.87 -1.90 17.32
CA SER A 169 15.60 -1.25 17.64
C SER A 169 15.29 -0.13 16.64
N LEU A 170 14.06 -0.11 16.09
CA LEU A 170 13.62 0.90 15.14
C LEU A 170 13.53 2.30 15.78
N TRP A 171 12.93 2.39 16.98
CA TRP A 171 12.77 3.66 17.69
C TRP A 171 14.11 4.23 18.17
N ALA A 172 14.87 3.46 18.96
CA ALA A 172 16.18 3.89 19.46
C ALA A 172 17.13 4.33 18.34
N GLY A 173 17.15 3.60 17.23
CA GLY A 173 17.95 3.96 16.05
C GLY A 173 17.63 5.33 15.48
N TRP A 174 16.35 5.70 15.39
CA TRP A 174 15.95 7.02 14.91
C TRP A 174 16.26 8.12 15.93
N ARG A 175 15.97 7.86 17.21
CA ARG A 175 16.14 8.82 18.29
C ARG A 175 17.62 9.20 18.49
N ASP A 176 18.51 8.21 18.37
CA ASP A 176 19.95 8.38 18.58
C ASP A 176 20.67 8.84 17.30
N ASP A 177 20.00 8.83 16.14
CA ASP A 177 20.56 9.33 14.89
C ASP A 177 20.79 10.86 14.96
N PRO A 178 22.06 11.32 14.91
CA PRO A 178 22.37 12.75 14.96
C PRO A 178 21.84 13.54 13.76
N THR A 179 21.45 12.86 12.68
CA THR A 179 20.87 13.43 11.46
C THR A 179 19.35 13.59 11.54
N ALA A 180 18.64 12.81 12.38
CA ALA A 180 17.18 12.89 12.54
C ALA A 180 16.72 14.33 12.87
N ALA A 181 17.42 15.01 13.77
CA ALA A 181 17.10 16.40 14.12
C ALA A 181 17.20 17.39 12.94
N ARG A 182 18.01 17.10 11.90
CA ARG A 182 18.16 17.95 10.71
C ARG A 182 16.98 17.84 9.76
N THR A 183 16.24 16.74 9.86
CA THR A 183 15.07 16.46 9.01
C THR A 183 13.84 17.19 9.52
N VAL A 184 13.77 17.43 10.84
CA VAL A 184 12.79 18.29 11.50
C VAL A 184 13.13 19.75 11.18
N ARG A 185 12.75 20.21 9.98
CA ARG A 185 12.94 21.60 9.48
C ARG A 185 12.03 22.62 10.19
N ALA A 186 11.88 22.47 11.49
CA ALA A 186 11.08 23.29 12.38
C ALA A 186 11.64 24.72 12.50
N GLY A 187 10.78 25.71 12.71
CA GLY A 187 11.12 27.11 12.90
C GLY A 187 12.04 27.36 14.09
N ARG A 188 11.94 26.54 15.15
CA ARG A 188 12.82 26.59 16.33
C ARG A 188 14.25 26.07 16.09
N GLY A 189 14.52 25.46 14.93
CA GLY A 189 15.85 25.07 14.47
C GLY A 189 16.40 23.73 15.01
N VAL A 190 17.48 23.25 14.38
CA VAL A 190 18.05 21.89 14.58
C VAL A 190 18.51 21.60 16.01
N ARG A 191 19.02 22.60 16.75
CA ARG A 191 19.49 22.40 18.13
C ARG A 191 18.34 22.11 19.08
N TRP A 192 17.23 22.83 18.92
CA TRP A 192 16.01 22.57 19.65
C TRP A 192 15.45 21.19 19.29
N ALA A 193 15.34 20.86 17.99
CA ALA A 193 14.82 19.57 17.55
C ALA A 193 15.63 18.40 18.12
N ARG A 194 16.97 18.50 18.09
CA ARG A 194 17.85 17.49 18.69
C ARG A 194 17.63 17.32 20.18
N GLN A 195 17.49 18.42 20.92
CA GLN A 195 17.24 18.32 22.36
C GLN A 195 15.85 17.70 22.62
N ALA A 196 14.84 18.17 21.90
CA ALA A 196 13.47 17.68 22.05
C ALA A 196 13.34 16.18 21.71
N ILE A 197 14.08 15.67 20.72
CA ILE A 197 14.15 14.22 20.43
C ILE A 197 14.83 13.46 21.58
N ARG A 198 15.94 13.98 22.11
CA ARG A 198 16.67 13.33 23.22
C ARG A 198 15.92 13.37 24.55
N ASP A 199 15.03 14.34 24.74
CA ASP A 199 14.18 14.44 25.92
C ASP A 199 13.00 13.45 25.89
N LEU A 200 12.75 12.79 24.75
CA LEU A 200 11.74 11.73 24.67
C LEU A 200 12.23 10.45 25.34
N PRO A 201 11.33 9.65 25.95
CA PRO A 201 11.68 8.39 26.60
C PRO A 201 12.42 7.39 25.69
N ASP A 202 13.20 6.51 26.30
CA ASP A 202 13.91 5.42 25.60
C ASP A 202 12.94 4.38 25.03
N GLU A 203 11.84 4.09 25.73
CA GLU A 203 10.88 3.03 25.38
C GLU A 203 9.69 3.56 24.57
N ALA A 204 9.35 2.87 23.48
CA ALA A 204 8.28 3.29 22.57
C ALA A 204 6.90 3.47 23.26
N PRO A 205 6.41 2.57 24.14
CA PRO A 205 5.15 2.79 24.86
C PRO A 205 5.18 4.04 25.75
N ALA A 206 6.32 4.33 26.36
CA ALA A 206 6.48 5.53 27.20
C ALA A 206 6.43 6.80 26.35
N VAL A 207 7.00 6.80 25.15
CA VAL A 207 6.87 7.90 24.17
C VAL A 207 5.41 8.11 23.76
N ILE A 208 4.68 7.02 23.48
CA ILE A 208 3.26 7.10 23.09
C ILE A 208 2.45 7.73 24.24
N ALA A 209 2.60 7.23 25.47
CA ALA A 209 1.96 7.79 26.66
C ALA A 209 2.24 9.29 26.78
N ALA A 210 3.53 9.62 26.69
CA ALA A 210 4.07 10.95 26.77
C ALA A 210 3.42 11.92 25.77
N VAL A 211 3.37 11.53 24.50
CA VAL A 211 2.84 12.38 23.43
C VAL A 211 1.33 12.54 23.54
N LEU A 212 0.59 11.47 23.87
CA LEU A 212 -0.87 11.55 24.03
C LEU A 212 -1.25 12.52 25.17
N ASP A 213 -0.60 12.39 26.33
CA ASP A 213 -0.84 13.31 27.46
C ASP A 213 -0.37 14.72 27.15
N GLY A 214 0.80 14.87 26.50
CA GLY A 214 1.35 16.16 26.12
C GLY A 214 0.48 16.92 25.13
N LEU A 215 -0.09 16.23 24.13
CA LEU A 215 -1.04 16.80 23.18
C LEU A 215 -2.43 16.99 23.78
N GLY A 216 -2.77 16.26 24.86
CA GLY A 216 -4.08 16.31 25.50
C GLY A 216 -5.14 15.47 24.77
N ILE A 217 -4.73 14.38 24.10
CA ILE A 217 -5.67 13.46 23.43
C ILE A 217 -6.56 12.78 24.50
N PRO A 218 -7.90 12.90 24.41
CA PRO A 218 -8.80 12.31 25.39
C PRO A 218 -8.77 10.78 25.29
N PRO A 219 -8.94 10.04 26.42
CA PRO A 219 -8.90 8.58 26.44
C PRO A 219 -9.78 7.91 25.37
N GLU A 220 -10.98 8.42 25.16
CA GLU A 220 -11.98 7.91 24.20
C GLU A 220 -11.53 8.03 22.73
N GLY A 221 -10.61 8.97 22.44
CA GLY A 221 -10.06 9.22 21.12
C GLY A 221 -8.69 8.58 20.87
N ARG A 222 -8.03 8.02 21.90
CA ARG A 222 -6.64 7.54 21.82
C ARG A 222 -6.46 6.47 20.75
N GLN A 223 -7.16 5.35 20.85
CA GLN A 223 -7.02 4.25 19.88
C GLN A 223 -7.29 4.71 18.43
N ALA A 224 -8.30 5.57 18.22
CA ALA A 224 -8.61 6.15 16.91
C ALA A 224 -7.47 7.05 16.39
N TYR A 225 -6.96 7.96 17.22
CA TYR A 225 -5.84 8.82 16.85
C TYR A 225 -4.59 8.00 16.50
N LEU A 226 -4.22 7.03 17.33
CA LEU A 226 -3.10 6.11 17.07
C LEU A 226 -3.27 5.35 15.74
N THR A 227 -4.49 4.90 15.45
CA THR A 227 -4.82 4.23 14.18
C THR A 227 -4.60 5.17 12.99
N ALA A 228 -5.07 6.42 13.06
CA ALA A 228 -4.89 7.40 11.99
C ALA A 228 -3.42 7.77 11.77
N VAL A 229 -2.65 7.89 12.86
CA VAL A 229 -1.21 8.13 12.81
C VAL A 229 -0.49 6.99 12.06
N LEU A 230 -0.79 5.73 12.37
CA LEU A 230 -0.26 4.57 11.62
C LEU A 230 -0.72 4.55 10.16
N ALA A 231 -1.99 4.85 9.90
CA ALA A 231 -2.56 4.89 8.55
C ALA A 231 -1.86 5.93 7.65
N SER A 232 -1.35 7.02 8.23
CA SER A 232 -0.58 8.04 7.50
C SER A 232 0.73 7.51 6.88
N VAL A 233 1.24 6.40 7.39
CA VAL A 233 2.42 5.66 6.88
C VAL A 233 2.06 4.21 6.55
N GLY A 234 0.84 3.99 6.06
CA GLY A 234 0.18 2.69 5.95
C GLY A 234 1.00 1.57 5.28
N GLY A 235 1.85 1.89 4.30
CA GLY A 235 2.74 0.89 3.69
C GLY A 235 3.76 0.31 4.68
N TRP A 236 4.44 1.16 5.45
CA TRP A 236 5.39 0.73 6.46
C TRP A 236 4.71 0.16 7.70
N ALA A 237 3.54 0.69 8.07
CA ALA A 237 2.73 0.11 9.14
C ALA A 237 2.29 -1.33 8.80
N ALA A 238 1.85 -1.57 7.56
CA ALA A 238 1.50 -2.90 7.08
C ALA A 238 2.70 -3.85 7.04
N TRP A 239 3.91 -3.34 6.74
CA TRP A 239 5.13 -4.13 6.82
C TRP A 239 5.44 -4.56 8.25
N CYS A 240 5.38 -3.64 9.23
CA CYS A 240 5.58 -4.00 10.63
C CYS A 240 4.47 -4.95 11.14
N ALA A 241 3.22 -4.76 10.71
CA ALA A 241 2.13 -5.70 11.00
C ALA A 241 2.41 -7.10 10.43
N TYR A 242 3.05 -7.19 9.26
CA TYR A 242 3.51 -8.46 8.70
C TYR A 242 4.61 -9.11 9.55
N LEU A 243 5.61 -8.35 10.01
CA LEU A 243 6.66 -8.89 10.90
C LEU A 243 6.05 -9.48 12.18
N ARG A 244 5.12 -8.73 12.79
CA ARG A 244 4.37 -9.19 13.97
C ARG A 244 3.54 -10.44 13.69
N TRP A 245 2.86 -10.50 12.55
CA TRP A 245 2.14 -11.70 12.15
C TRP A 245 3.08 -12.91 12.04
N GLN A 246 4.24 -12.77 11.41
CA GLN A 246 5.20 -13.88 11.28
C GLN A 246 5.73 -14.33 12.64
N ALA A 247 6.09 -13.39 13.53
CA ALA A 247 6.52 -13.71 14.89
C ALA A 247 5.43 -14.49 15.65
N GLN A 248 4.18 -14.07 15.55
CA GLN A 248 3.04 -14.73 16.21
C GLN A 248 2.77 -16.14 15.69
N LEU A 249 3.00 -16.40 14.40
CA LEU A 249 2.94 -17.76 13.84
C LEU A 249 3.96 -18.70 14.50
N GLU A 250 5.06 -18.17 15.01
CA GLU A 250 6.13 -18.89 15.69
C GLU A 250 6.00 -18.83 17.24
N GLY A 251 4.89 -18.29 17.76
CA GLY A 251 4.67 -18.12 19.20
C GLY A 251 5.51 -17.00 19.84
N GLN A 252 6.09 -16.11 19.02
CA GLN A 252 6.82 -14.91 19.44
C GLN A 252 5.96 -13.66 19.23
N ASP A 253 6.47 -12.49 19.60
CA ASP A 253 5.86 -11.19 19.28
C ASP A 253 6.90 -10.21 18.75
N ASP A 254 6.49 -9.34 17.83
CA ASP A 254 7.34 -8.29 17.25
C ASP A 254 6.75 -6.92 17.60
N THR A 255 7.59 -6.03 18.13
CA THR A 255 7.18 -4.69 18.61
C THR A 255 7.46 -3.57 17.61
N SER A 256 7.95 -3.87 16.40
CA SER A 256 8.40 -2.86 15.42
C SER A 256 7.26 -1.92 14.98
N ILE A 257 6.00 -2.38 15.03
CA ILE A 257 4.85 -1.52 14.74
C ILE A 257 4.59 -0.50 15.85
N VAL A 258 4.92 -0.84 17.10
CA VAL A 258 4.83 0.06 18.26
C VAL A 258 5.95 1.11 18.18
N ASP A 259 7.16 0.68 17.81
CA ASP A 259 8.28 1.59 17.54
C ASP A 259 7.98 2.57 16.42
N LEU A 260 7.37 2.10 15.32
CA LEU A 260 6.96 2.96 14.20
C LEU A 260 5.90 3.98 14.65
N LEU A 261 4.94 3.57 15.47
CA LEU A 261 3.93 4.46 16.05
C LEU A 261 4.57 5.53 16.93
N ALA A 262 5.49 5.16 17.82
CA ALA A 262 6.23 6.11 18.66
C ALA A 262 7.04 7.10 17.82
N LEU A 263 7.74 6.61 16.79
CA LEU A 263 8.49 7.44 15.84
C LEU A 263 7.58 8.45 15.14
N ARG A 264 6.44 8.01 14.62
CA ARG A 264 5.50 8.90 13.92
C ARG A 264 4.83 9.89 14.88
N LEU A 265 4.52 9.50 16.12
CA LEU A 265 4.00 10.41 17.14
C LEU A 265 5.04 11.43 17.62
N ALA A 266 6.32 11.06 17.68
CA ALA A 266 7.39 12.01 17.98
C ALA A 266 7.38 13.18 16.97
N TRP A 267 7.09 12.91 15.69
CA TRP A 267 6.87 13.97 14.71
C TRP A 267 5.64 14.85 15.03
N GLU A 268 4.49 14.26 15.40
CA GLU A 268 3.30 15.03 15.81
C GLU A 268 3.63 15.96 16.98
N TRP A 269 4.34 15.44 17.99
CA TRP A 269 4.76 16.20 19.16
C TRP A 269 5.70 17.37 18.84
N LEU A 270 6.74 17.11 18.05
CA LEU A 270 7.70 18.14 17.65
C LEU A 270 7.01 19.24 16.84
N LEU A 271 6.17 18.86 15.87
CA LEU A 271 5.46 19.81 15.02
C LEU A 271 4.42 20.62 15.79
N ALA A 272 3.68 20.02 16.73
CA ALA A 272 2.71 20.74 17.55
C ALA A 272 3.37 21.82 18.42
N ARG A 273 4.56 21.53 18.96
CA ARG A 273 5.37 22.50 19.74
C ARG A 273 5.96 23.61 18.87
N ASP A 274 6.28 23.32 17.61
CA ASP A 274 6.79 24.31 16.67
C ASP A 274 5.69 25.23 16.13
N LEU A 275 4.48 24.69 15.90
CA LEU A 275 3.32 25.42 15.38
C LEU A 275 2.89 26.60 16.26
N ASP A 276 3.02 26.49 17.60
CA ASP A 276 2.76 27.55 18.58
C ASP A 276 1.38 28.24 18.42
N ARG A 277 0.35 27.44 18.13
CA ARG A 277 -1.03 27.89 17.84
C ARG A 277 -2.04 27.20 18.76
N PRO A 278 -2.18 27.65 20.02
CA PRO A 278 -2.98 26.94 21.03
C PRO A 278 -4.48 26.91 20.72
N ALA A 279 -5.02 27.91 20.01
CA ALA A 279 -6.43 27.94 19.62
C ALA A 279 -6.75 26.89 18.55
N ASP A 280 -5.90 26.80 17.53
CA ASP A 280 -6.04 25.82 16.44
C ASP A 280 -5.86 24.39 16.96
N LEU A 281 -4.89 24.17 17.87
CA LEU A 281 -4.73 22.88 18.57
C LEU A 281 -5.94 22.52 19.43
N ALA A 282 -6.57 23.49 20.11
CA ALA A 282 -7.78 23.22 20.91
C ALA A 282 -8.97 22.81 20.03
N GLN A 283 -9.16 23.46 18.87
CA GLN A 283 -10.19 23.08 17.91
C GLN A 283 -9.93 21.68 17.33
N TRP A 284 -8.67 21.39 17.00
CA TRP A 284 -8.23 20.09 16.54
C TRP A 284 -8.50 18.98 17.56
N LEU A 285 -8.20 19.21 18.84
CA LEU A 285 -8.52 18.28 19.92
C LEU A 285 -10.03 18.04 20.06
N ALA A 286 -10.84 19.09 19.95
CA ALA A 286 -12.30 18.95 20.00
C ALA A 286 -12.84 18.08 18.86
N ALA A 287 -12.22 18.14 17.66
CA ALA A 287 -12.58 17.26 16.55
C ALA A 287 -12.24 15.79 16.84
N TRP A 288 -11.09 15.51 17.48
CA TRP A 288 -10.71 14.16 17.90
C TRP A 288 -11.55 13.62 19.06
N ALA A 289 -12.05 14.48 19.95
CA ALA A 289 -13.00 14.08 20.98
C ALA A 289 -14.35 13.62 20.40
N GLY A 290 -14.79 14.22 19.29
CA GLY A 290 -16.04 13.87 18.58
C GLY A 290 -15.87 12.89 17.42
N TRP A 291 -14.80 12.08 17.40
CA TRP A 291 -14.49 11.27 16.22
C TRP A 291 -15.53 10.18 15.92
N ASP A 292 -16.12 9.56 16.96
CA ASP A 292 -17.16 8.52 16.79
C ASP A 292 -18.43 9.12 16.18
N ASP A 293 -18.85 10.30 16.62
CA ASP A 293 -19.98 11.03 16.03
C ASP A 293 -19.70 11.36 14.56
N ARG A 294 -18.45 11.73 14.23
CA ARG A 294 -18.07 11.98 12.84
C ARG A 294 -18.12 10.72 11.99
N ALA A 295 -17.69 9.58 12.53
CA ALA A 295 -17.78 8.29 11.85
C ALA A 295 -19.23 7.83 11.65
N ALA A 296 -20.10 8.02 12.65
CA ALA A 296 -21.52 7.74 12.55
C ALA A 296 -22.22 8.63 11.52
N ALA A 297 -21.92 9.94 11.53
CA ALA A 297 -22.42 10.88 10.54
C ALA A 297 -21.99 10.48 9.12
N LEU A 298 -20.72 10.11 8.92
CA LEU A 298 -20.24 9.64 7.63
C LEU A 298 -20.92 8.33 7.22
N ALA A 299 -21.20 7.42 8.15
CA ALA A 299 -21.91 6.18 7.89
C ALA A 299 -23.33 6.44 7.36
N GLU A 300 -24.03 7.45 7.89
CA GLU A 300 -25.33 7.89 7.40
C GLU A 300 -25.22 8.57 6.02
N GLU A 301 -24.25 9.48 5.85
CA GLU A 301 -24.00 10.22 4.60
C GLU A 301 -23.76 9.28 3.39
N GLN A 302 -23.15 8.10 3.63
CA GLN A 302 -22.80 7.14 2.57
C GLN A 302 -23.88 6.09 2.26
N ARG A 303 -25.05 6.09 2.94
CA ARG A 303 -26.07 5.03 2.77
C ARG A 303 -26.60 4.94 1.34
N VAL A 304 -26.77 6.09 0.68
CA VAL A 304 -27.20 6.16 -0.72
C VAL A 304 -26.17 5.48 -1.64
N GLN A 305 -24.87 5.70 -1.41
CA GLN A 305 -23.80 5.08 -2.19
C GLN A 305 -23.73 3.57 -1.96
N TRP A 306 -24.04 3.09 -0.75
CA TRP A 306 -24.13 1.64 -0.49
C TRP A 306 -25.30 0.98 -1.21
N VAL A 307 -26.46 1.64 -1.30
CA VAL A 307 -27.57 1.18 -2.15
C VAL A 307 -27.13 1.08 -3.60
N LEU A 308 -26.44 2.10 -4.12
CA LEU A 308 -25.94 2.09 -5.50
C LEU A 308 -24.89 1.01 -5.75
N GLN A 309 -23.98 0.80 -4.80
CA GLN A 309 -22.98 -0.27 -4.85
C GLN A 309 -23.65 -1.65 -4.95
N ALA A 310 -24.60 -1.93 -4.06
CA ALA A 310 -25.36 -3.18 -4.08
C ALA A 310 -26.18 -3.34 -5.36
N ALA A 311 -26.79 -2.26 -5.87
CA ALA A 311 -27.57 -2.30 -7.11
C ALA A 311 -26.72 -2.61 -8.35
N VAL A 312 -25.50 -2.08 -8.43
CA VAL A 312 -24.54 -2.41 -9.50
C VAL A 312 -24.13 -3.88 -9.41
N GLU A 313 -23.81 -4.37 -8.21
CA GLU A 313 -23.44 -5.77 -7.99
C GLU A 313 -24.59 -6.72 -8.36
N GLN A 314 -25.83 -6.37 -8.01
CA GLN A 314 -27.02 -7.15 -8.36
C GLN A 314 -27.30 -7.13 -9.86
N THR A 315 -27.12 -5.98 -10.54
CA THR A 315 -27.26 -5.89 -12.00
C THR A 315 -26.21 -6.76 -12.69
N TYR A 316 -24.95 -6.70 -12.23
CA TYR A 316 -23.89 -7.56 -12.73
C TYR A 316 -24.21 -9.04 -12.49
N GLN A 317 -24.59 -9.42 -11.27
CA GLN A 317 -24.94 -10.79 -10.93
C GLN A 317 -26.09 -11.32 -11.79
N ALA A 318 -27.14 -10.53 -12.01
CA ALA A 318 -28.24 -10.90 -12.89
C ALA A 318 -27.77 -11.15 -14.33
N SER A 319 -26.89 -10.29 -14.85
CA SER A 319 -26.32 -10.46 -16.20
C SER A 319 -25.49 -11.74 -16.34
N VAL A 320 -24.67 -12.06 -15.33
CA VAL A 320 -23.84 -13.26 -15.30
C VAL A 320 -24.71 -14.51 -15.15
N ALA A 321 -25.71 -14.47 -14.25
CA ALA A 321 -26.65 -15.57 -14.05
C ALA A 321 -27.43 -15.91 -15.32
N ALA A 322 -27.87 -14.90 -16.07
CA ALA A 322 -28.55 -15.09 -17.36
C ALA A 322 -27.64 -15.71 -18.43
N GLY A 323 -26.32 -15.50 -18.34
CA GLY A 323 -25.33 -16.05 -19.27
C GLY A 323 -24.99 -17.53 -19.04
N PHE A 324 -25.33 -18.10 -17.88
CA PHE A 324 -25.09 -19.52 -17.63
C PHE A 324 -26.17 -20.37 -18.31
N PRO A 325 -25.79 -21.32 -19.19
CA PRO A 325 -26.74 -22.34 -19.62
C PRO A 325 -27.20 -23.11 -18.39
N HIS A 326 -28.48 -23.47 -18.33
CA HIS A 326 -28.98 -24.39 -17.31
C HIS A 326 -28.31 -25.74 -17.54
N ALA A 327 -27.18 -25.96 -16.89
CA ALA A 327 -26.41 -27.19 -17.02
C ALA A 327 -27.25 -28.35 -16.49
N ARG A 328 -27.67 -29.25 -17.38
CA ARG A 328 -28.26 -30.52 -16.97
C ARG A 328 -27.18 -31.30 -16.23
N ARG A 329 -27.39 -31.55 -14.94
CA ARG A 329 -26.55 -32.50 -14.19
C ARG A 329 -26.71 -33.87 -14.87
N GLY A 330 -25.62 -34.40 -15.41
CA GLY A 330 -25.61 -35.77 -15.90
C GLY A 330 -25.60 -36.74 -14.71
N ASP A 331 -26.59 -37.61 -14.63
CA ASP A 331 -26.69 -38.68 -13.62
C ASP A 331 -25.76 -39.88 -13.91
N SER A 332 -24.75 -39.71 -14.78
CA SER A 332 -23.80 -40.77 -15.07
C SER A 332 -23.04 -41.19 -13.80
N PRO A 333 -22.86 -42.50 -13.58
CA PRO A 333 -22.13 -43.01 -12.41
C PRO A 333 -20.68 -42.51 -12.44
N VAL A 334 -20.19 -42.06 -11.29
CA VAL A 334 -18.83 -41.49 -11.14
C VAL A 334 -17.86 -42.62 -10.79
N ALA A 335 -16.94 -42.94 -11.71
CA ALA A 335 -15.84 -43.88 -11.47
C ALA A 335 -14.62 -43.19 -10.84
N VAL A 336 -14.37 -41.92 -11.18
CA VAL A 336 -13.26 -41.13 -10.64
C VAL A 336 -13.77 -39.76 -10.17
N ALA A 337 -13.47 -39.41 -8.93
CA ALA A 337 -13.69 -38.07 -8.38
C ALA A 337 -12.35 -37.45 -7.98
N ALA A 338 -11.89 -36.46 -8.74
CA ALA A 338 -10.60 -35.82 -8.52
C ALA A 338 -10.77 -34.38 -8.00
N ALA A 339 -10.07 -34.03 -6.92
CA ALA A 339 -10.08 -32.69 -6.35
C ALA A 339 -8.89 -31.88 -6.88
N PHE A 340 -9.18 -30.67 -7.37
CA PHE A 340 -8.20 -29.71 -7.87
C PHE A 340 -8.36 -28.39 -7.13
N CYS A 341 -7.36 -27.52 -7.22
CA CYS A 341 -7.51 -26.14 -6.77
C CYS A 341 -8.72 -25.49 -7.48
N ILE A 342 -9.49 -24.68 -6.77
CA ILE A 342 -10.62 -23.93 -7.35
C ILE A 342 -10.16 -22.87 -8.37
N ASP A 343 -8.89 -22.51 -8.35
CA ASP A 343 -8.24 -21.57 -9.26
C ASP A 343 -8.39 -22.00 -10.74
N VAL A 344 -8.65 -21.01 -11.59
CA VAL A 344 -8.86 -21.17 -13.05
C VAL A 344 -7.65 -21.75 -13.78
N ARG A 345 -6.44 -21.69 -13.20
CA ARG A 345 -5.25 -22.32 -13.81
C ARG A 345 -5.38 -23.84 -13.93
N SER A 346 -6.17 -24.47 -13.06
CA SER A 346 -6.45 -25.91 -13.13
C SER A 346 -7.55 -26.27 -14.14
N GLU A 347 -8.31 -25.28 -14.63
CA GLU A 347 -9.52 -25.50 -15.42
C GLU A 347 -9.24 -26.24 -16.73
N VAL A 348 -8.18 -25.88 -17.46
CA VAL A 348 -7.78 -26.56 -18.69
C VAL A 348 -7.49 -28.04 -18.44
N PHE A 349 -6.77 -28.35 -17.36
CA PHE A 349 -6.45 -29.72 -16.99
C PHE A 349 -7.70 -30.50 -16.57
N ARG A 350 -8.56 -29.88 -15.76
CA ARG A 350 -9.83 -30.47 -15.32
C ARG A 350 -10.73 -30.82 -16.49
N ARG A 351 -10.91 -29.90 -17.44
CA ARG A 351 -11.71 -30.13 -18.65
C ARG A 351 -11.12 -31.24 -19.51
N ALA A 352 -9.80 -31.25 -19.71
CA ALA A 352 -9.14 -32.31 -20.46
C ALA A 352 -9.35 -33.68 -19.80
N LEU A 353 -9.28 -33.75 -18.47
CA LEU A 353 -9.50 -34.97 -17.71
C LEU A 353 -10.96 -35.44 -17.79
N GLU A 354 -11.94 -34.55 -17.62
CA GLU A 354 -13.37 -34.87 -17.76
C GLU A 354 -13.74 -35.28 -19.19
N ALA A 355 -13.10 -34.71 -20.20
CA ALA A 355 -13.32 -35.06 -21.60
C ALA A 355 -12.86 -36.48 -21.94
N THR A 356 -12.01 -37.11 -21.12
CA THR A 356 -11.57 -38.49 -21.37
C THR A 356 -12.67 -39.53 -21.12
N SER A 357 -13.63 -39.23 -20.24
CA SER A 357 -14.72 -40.17 -19.91
C SER A 357 -15.86 -39.49 -19.14
N PRO A 358 -17.13 -39.81 -19.46
CA PRO A 358 -18.30 -39.29 -18.72
C PRO A 358 -18.36 -39.78 -17.26
N HIS A 359 -17.53 -40.75 -16.88
CA HIS A 359 -17.44 -41.29 -15.53
C HIS A 359 -16.38 -40.57 -14.66
N VAL A 360 -15.67 -39.57 -15.20
CA VAL A 360 -14.69 -38.77 -14.47
C VAL A 360 -15.32 -37.42 -14.10
N ARG A 361 -15.17 -37.04 -12.84
CA ARG A 361 -15.71 -35.78 -12.31
C ARG A 361 -14.63 -35.04 -11.52
N THR A 362 -14.43 -33.76 -11.81
CA THR A 362 -13.52 -32.91 -11.04
C THR A 362 -14.27 -32.01 -10.07
N ARG A 363 -13.65 -31.71 -8.94
CA ARG A 363 -14.15 -30.75 -7.94
C ARG A 363 -13.09 -29.68 -7.69
N GLY A 364 -13.53 -28.43 -7.57
CA GLY A 364 -12.68 -27.34 -7.10
C GLY A 364 -12.66 -27.32 -5.57
N PHE A 365 -11.48 -27.17 -4.98
CA PHE A 365 -11.27 -26.99 -3.56
C PHE A 365 -10.41 -25.75 -3.32
N ALA A 366 -10.78 -24.92 -2.36
CA ALA A 366 -10.01 -23.74 -1.99
C ALA A 366 -8.86 -24.14 -1.05
N GLY A 367 -7.64 -23.67 -1.34
CA GLY A 367 -6.47 -23.93 -0.51
C GLY A 367 -5.53 -25.01 -1.06
N PHE A 368 -4.54 -25.37 -0.24
CA PHE A 368 -3.35 -26.15 -0.58
C PHE A 368 -3.42 -27.58 -0.01
N PHE A 369 -4.63 -28.15 0.08
CA PHE A 369 -4.93 -29.45 0.69
C PHE A 369 -4.52 -29.60 2.16
N GLY A 370 -4.20 -28.50 2.86
CA GLY A 370 -3.97 -28.49 4.31
C GLY A 370 -2.64 -29.11 4.75
N LEU A 371 -1.64 -29.22 3.87
CA LEU A 371 -0.32 -29.74 4.19
C LEU A 371 0.68 -28.60 4.40
N PRO A 372 1.00 -28.17 5.63
CA PRO A 372 1.93 -27.07 5.90
C PRO A 372 3.39 -27.53 5.77
N ILE A 373 3.79 -27.89 4.55
CA ILE A 373 5.10 -28.51 4.27
C ILE A 373 6.21 -27.47 4.31
N ALA A 374 7.29 -27.74 5.03
CA ALA A 374 8.55 -27.01 4.92
C ALA A 374 9.63 -27.94 4.38
N TYR A 375 10.20 -27.60 3.23
CA TYR A 375 11.19 -28.43 2.57
C TYR A 375 12.61 -27.94 2.85
N THR A 376 13.44 -28.82 3.41
CA THR A 376 14.86 -28.60 3.67
C THR A 376 15.67 -29.55 2.79
N PRO A 377 16.38 -29.04 1.75
CA PRO A 377 17.25 -29.86 0.92
C PRO A 377 18.33 -30.56 1.75
N VAL A 378 18.78 -31.74 1.31
CA VAL A 378 19.85 -32.46 2.00
C VAL A 378 21.14 -31.61 2.11
N GLY A 379 21.75 -31.62 3.29
CA GLY A 379 22.97 -30.87 3.58
C GLY A 379 22.81 -29.34 3.61
N SER A 380 21.58 -28.83 3.53
CA SER A 380 21.28 -27.39 3.64
C SER A 380 20.74 -27.04 5.02
N ARG A 381 21.09 -25.86 5.53
CA ARG A 381 20.41 -25.25 6.69
C ARG A 381 19.22 -24.37 6.27
N LEU A 382 19.09 -24.08 4.98
CA LEU A 382 17.99 -23.30 4.43
C LEU A 382 16.76 -24.17 4.27
N THR A 383 15.65 -23.71 4.83
CA THR A 383 14.33 -24.34 4.74
C THR A 383 13.41 -23.46 3.92
N ARG A 384 12.73 -24.04 2.93
CA ARG A 384 11.74 -23.34 2.11
C ARG A 384 10.33 -23.74 2.52
N PRO A 385 9.47 -22.79 2.94
CA PRO A 385 8.06 -23.08 3.13
C PRO A 385 7.39 -23.40 1.79
N GLN A 386 6.66 -24.51 1.72
CA GLN A 386 5.77 -24.92 0.64
C GLN A 386 4.31 -24.88 1.11
N LEU A 387 3.95 -23.74 1.70
CA LEU A 387 2.64 -23.46 2.26
C LEU A 387 2.27 -21.99 2.04
N PRO A 388 1.00 -21.58 2.15
CA PRO A 388 0.64 -20.17 2.14
C PRO A 388 1.31 -19.41 3.27
N GLY A 389 1.75 -18.18 3.02
CA GLY A 389 2.41 -17.32 4.01
C GLY A 389 1.56 -16.90 5.21
N LEU A 390 0.30 -17.34 5.28
CA LEU A 390 -0.62 -17.14 6.41
C LEU A 390 -0.48 -18.22 7.49
N LEU A 391 0.26 -19.30 7.23
CA LEU A 391 0.35 -20.45 8.12
C LEU A 391 1.79 -20.68 8.57
N ALA A 392 1.94 -21.28 9.74
CA ALA A 392 3.22 -21.81 10.20
C ALA A 392 3.51 -23.16 9.53
N PRO A 393 4.78 -23.45 9.21
CA PRO A 393 5.16 -24.79 8.77
C PRO A 393 4.94 -25.81 9.88
N GLY A 394 4.37 -26.96 9.55
CA GLY A 394 4.07 -28.04 10.50
C GLY A 394 4.57 -29.42 10.07
N VAL A 395 4.94 -29.58 8.79
CA VAL A 395 5.43 -30.86 8.25
C VAL A 395 6.80 -30.65 7.61
N PRO A 396 7.90 -31.05 8.28
CA PRO A 396 9.21 -31.01 7.65
C PRO A 396 9.29 -32.08 6.56
N ALA A 397 9.85 -31.70 5.42
CA ALA A 397 10.16 -32.59 4.30
C ALA A 397 11.63 -32.41 3.91
N THR A 398 12.29 -33.51 3.57
CA THR A 398 13.66 -33.49 3.07
C THR A 398 13.82 -34.52 1.97
N ASP A 399 14.93 -34.46 1.27
CA ASP A 399 15.26 -35.43 0.24
C ASP A 399 15.47 -36.81 0.86
N ALA A 400 14.98 -37.85 0.18
CA ALA A 400 15.38 -39.21 0.50
C ALA A 400 16.86 -39.36 0.07
N ALA A 401 17.77 -39.48 1.03
CA ALA A 401 19.20 -39.69 0.81
C ALA A 401 19.54 -41.18 1.07
N PRO A 402 19.39 -42.08 0.07
CA PRO A 402 19.53 -43.51 0.30
C PRO A 402 20.99 -43.98 0.46
N ALA A 403 22.01 -43.16 0.15
CA ALA A 403 23.41 -43.62 0.13
C ALA A 403 24.49 -42.61 0.60
N ALA A 404 24.21 -41.31 0.66
CA ALA A 404 25.23 -40.29 0.96
C ALA A 404 25.17 -39.81 2.42
N ASP A 405 26.35 -39.61 3.04
CA ASP A 405 26.49 -38.94 4.34
C ASP A 405 26.01 -37.47 4.23
N PRO A 406 24.93 -37.08 4.92
CA PRO A 406 24.42 -35.71 4.87
C PRO A 406 25.46 -34.66 5.27
N ALA A 407 26.40 -35.01 6.17
CA ALA A 407 27.47 -34.09 6.57
C ALA A 407 28.51 -33.88 5.44
N ALA A 408 28.78 -34.92 4.64
CA ALA A 408 29.64 -34.79 3.46
C ALA A 408 28.98 -33.92 2.38
N VAL A 409 27.68 -34.06 2.16
CA VAL A 409 26.91 -33.18 1.27
C VAL A 409 26.95 -31.75 1.80
N ALA A 410 26.67 -31.52 3.09
CA ALA A 410 26.71 -30.20 3.71
C ALA A 410 28.06 -29.50 3.53
N ARG A 411 29.17 -30.18 3.82
CA ARG A 411 30.53 -29.63 3.61
C ARG A 411 30.79 -29.25 2.15
N ARG A 412 30.28 -30.04 1.19
CA ARG A 412 30.41 -29.72 -0.23
C ARG A 412 29.59 -28.48 -0.60
N ARG A 413 28.36 -28.37 -0.11
CA ARG A 413 27.50 -27.20 -0.30
C ARG A 413 28.15 -25.94 0.28
N GLU A 414 28.61 -25.99 1.52
CA GLU A 414 29.29 -24.88 2.19
C GLU A 414 30.50 -24.38 1.39
N ARG A 415 31.30 -25.27 0.79
CA ARG A 415 32.43 -24.86 -0.07
C ARG A 415 31.97 -24.18 -1.36
N VAL A 416 30.97 -24.74 -2.05
CA VAL A 416 30.47 -24.20 -3.34
C VAL A 416 29.78 -22.85 -3.11
N VAL A 417 28.86 -22.78 -2.16
CA VAL A 417 28.11 -21.57 -1.82
C VAL A 417 29.05 -20.53 -1.20
N GLY A 418 29.94 -20.92 -0.29
CA GLY A 418 30.92 -20.02 0.33
C GLY A 418 31.86 -19.40 -0.69
N GLY A 419 32.31 -20.16 -1.70
CA GLY A 419 33.12 -19.62 -2.80
C GLY A 419 32.37 -18.57 -3.64
N ARG A 420 31.07 -18.79 -3.89
CA ARG A 420 30.21 -17.82 -4.60
C ARG A 420 29.95 -16.56 -3.77
N LEU A 421 29.63 -16.73 -2.49
CA LEU A 421 29.43 -15.60 -1.56
C LEU A 421 30.70 -14.76 -1.45
N ALA A 422 31.87 -15.38 -1.35
CA ALA A 422 33.15 -14.65 -1.33
C ALA A 422 33.38 -13.85 -2.63
N TRP A 423 33.03 -14.43 -3.78
CA TRP A 423 33.11 -13.75 -5.08
C TRP A 423 32.13 -12.57 -5.19
N ASP A 424 30.90 -12.74 -4.71
CA ASP A 424 29.87 -11.70 -4.69
C ASP A 424 30.24 -10.56 -3.73
N HIS A 425 30.71 -10.90 -2.52
CA HIS A 425 31.23 -9.94 -1.55
C HIS A 425 32.40 -9.12 -2.08
N LEU A 426 33.32 -9.73 -2.85
CA LEU A 426 34.41 -9.00 -3.50
C LEU A 426 33.85 -7.96 -4.47
N GLY A 427 32.86 -8.34 -5.28
CA GLY A 427 32.18 -7.42 -6.19
C GLY A 427 31.34 -6.34 -5.51
N HIS A 428 31.05 -6.47 -4.20
CA HIS A 428 30.25 -5.53 -3.42
C HIS A 428 31.04 -4.75 -2.36
N THR A 429 32.36 -4.95 -2.29
CA THR A 429 33.21 -4.18 -1.38
C THR A 429 33.50 -2.80 -1.98
N PRO A 430 33.35 -1.67 -1.25
CA PRO A 430 33.49 -0.32 -1.80
C PRO A 430 34.81 -0.07 -2.54
N SER A 431 35.90 -0.68 -2.10
CA SER A 431 37.23 -0.57 -2.70
C SER A 431 37.43 -1.44 -3.95
N ALA A 432 36.58 -2.45 -4.17
CA ALA A 432 36.72 -3.44 -5.22
C ALA A 432 35.62 -3.37 -6.29
N MET A 433 34.48 -2.67 -6.06
CA MET A 433 33.37 -2.63 -7.01
C MET A 433 33.79 -2.20 -8.43
N PHE A 434 34.54 -1.10 -8.58
CA PHE A 434 34.96 -0.61 -9.90
C PHE A 434 36.06 -1.48 -10.55
N PRO A 435 37.18 -1.80 -9.85
CA PRO A 435 38.21 -2.68 -10.42
C PRO A 435 37.69 -4.09 -10.75
N PHE A 436 36.77 -4.62 -9.93
CA PHE A 436 36.16 -5.92 -10.16
C PHE A 436 35.35 -5.93 -11.45
N VAL A 437 34.52 -4.91 -11.70
CA VAL A 437 33.75 -4.82 -12.94
C VAL A 437 34.66 -4.65 -14.15
N GLU A 438 35.73 -3.86 -14.05
CA GLU A 438 36.68 -3.65 -15.15
C GLU A 438 37.41 -4.94 -15.55
N VAL A 439 37.82 -5.76 -14.57
CA VAL A 439 38.57 -7.00 -14.81
C VAL A 439 37.63 -8.18 -15.10
N ALA A 440 36.58 -8.37 -14.30
CA ALA A 440 35.67 -9.50 -14.41
C ALA A 440 34.59 -9.33 -15.48
N GLY A 441 34.27 -8.09 -15.87
CA GLY A 441 33.23 -7.78 -16.86
C GLY A 441 33.53 -8.37 -18.24
N MET A 442 34.80 -8.38 -18.66
CA MET A 442 35.20 -8.97 -19.95
C MET A 442 34.99 -10.50 -19.99
N TRP A 443 35.17 -11.20 -18.87
CA TRP A 443 34.89 -12.64 -18.77
C TRP A 443 33.39 -12.96 -18.87
N HIS A 444 32.51 -12.04 -18.50
CA HIS A 444 31.06 -12.24 -18.61
C HIS A 444 30.54 -12.13 -20.06
N ALA A 445 31.30 -11.55 -20.99
CA ALA A 445 30.90 -11.39 -22.38
C ALA A 445 30.60 -12.75 -23.07
N GLY A 446 31.40 -13.78 -22.78
CA GLY A 446 31.18 -15.13 -23.29
C GLY A 446 29.90 -15.77 -22.77
N GLY A 447 29.63 -15.64 -21.46
CA GLY A 447 28.37 -16.09 -20.85
C GLY A 447 27.15 -15.42 -21.46
N LEU A 448 27.22 -14.09 -21.66
CA LEU A 448 26.15 -13.33 -22.32
C LEU A 448 25.91 -13.75 -23.77
N MET A 449 26.95 -14.14 -24.52
CA MET A 449 26.81 -14.69 -25.86
C MET A 449 26.13 -16.06 -25.86
N VAL A 450 26.54 -16.96 -24.95
CA VAL A 450 25.92 -18.29 -24.78
C VAL A 450 24.42 -18.16 -24.42
N ASP A 451 24.09 -17.27 -23.49
CA ASP A 451 22.70 -16.96 -23.10
C ASP A 451 21.91 -16.36 -24.27
N SER A 452 22.51 -15.41 -25.00
CA SER A 452 21.85 -14.73 -26.13
C SER A 452 21.59 -15.65 -27.32
N LEU A 453 22.39 -16.72 -27.47
CA LEU A 453 22.22 -17.74 -28.51
C LEU A 453 21.29 -18.89 -28.07
N GLY A 454 20.73 -18.86 -26.85
CA GLY A 454 19.89 -19.93 -26.33
C GLY A 454 20.63 -21.25 -26.11
N LEU A 455 21.96 -21.21 -26.06
CA LEU A 455 22.83 -22.36 -25.82
C LEU A 455 23.03 -22.62 -24.32
N ALA A 456 22.54 -21.69 -23.48
CA ALA A 456 22.57 -21.82 -22.04
C ALA A 456 21.77 -23.05 -21.59
N ARG A 457 22.42 -23.88 -20.77
CA ARG A 457 21.72 -24.92 -20.02
C ARG A 457 20.74 -24.26 -19.06
N THR A 458 19.65 -24.95 -18.77
CA THR A 458 18.73 -24.57 -17.70
C THR A 458 19.52 -24.26 -16.44
N ALA A 459 19.27 -23.08 -15.86
CA ALA A 459 19.90 -22.67 -14.61
C ALA A 459 19.73 -23.79 -13.58
N ARG A 460 20.84 -24.21 -12.96
CA ARG A 460 20.77 -25.14 -11.83
C ARG A 460 19.96 -24.49 -10.72
N ARG A 461 19.07 -25.26 -10.11
CA ARG A 461 18.35 -24.79 -8.93
C ARG A 461 19.35 -24.72 -7.77
N TRP A 462 19.15 -23.78 -6.85
CA TRP A 462 20.05 -23.61 -5.71
C TRP A 462 20.03 -24.87 -4.80
N GLU A 463 18.92 -25.62 -4.82
CA GLU A 463 18.73 -26.88 -4.11
C GLU A 463 19.70 -27.96 -4.60
N ASP A 464 20.10 -27.91 -5.88
CA ASP A 464 21.00 -28.86 -6.52
C ASP A 464 22.48 -28.43 -6.39
N GLU A 465 22.78 -27.28 -5.78
CA GLU A 465 24.16 -26.84 -5.59
C GLU A 465 24.88 -27.73 -4.58
N GLY A 466 26.07 -28.22 -4.95
CA GLY A 466 26.86 -29.11 -4.11
C GLY A 466 26.28 -30.52 -3.92
N VAL A 467 25.23 -30.88 -4.66
CA VAL A 467 24.61 -32.21 -4.68
C VAL A 467 25.06 -32.97 -5.93
N LEU A 468 25.52 -34.21 -5.78
CA LEU A 468 25.95 -35.10 -6.86
C LEU A 468 24.84 -36.10 -7.24
N ASN A 469 24.92 -36.64 -8.47
CA ASN A 469 24.04 -37.72 -8.91
C ASN A 469 24.28 -38.96 -8.01
N GLY A 470 23.25 -39.38 -7.27
CA GLY A 470 23.32 -40.47 -6.29
C GLY A 470 23.28 -40.02 -4.83
N ASP A 471 23.50 -38.73 -4.54
CA ASP A 471 23.32 -38.18 -3.18
C ASP A 471 21.84 -38.18 -2.77
N VAL A 472 20.94 -38.10 -3.76
CA VAL A 472 19.48 -38.10 -3.61
C VAL A 472 18.91 -39.24 -4.44
N GLY A 473 17.98 -40.02 -3.87
CA GLY A 473 17.27 -41.07 -4.59
C GLY A 473 16.38 -40.51 -5.69
N ALA A 474 16.11 -41.29 -6.75
CA ALA A 474 15.02 -40.95 -7.67
C ALA A 474 13.71 -40.80 -6.86
N PRO A 475 12.86 -39.80 -7.14
CA PRO A 475 11.77 -39.45 -6.24
C PRO A 475 10.73 -40.57 -6.11
N PRO A 476 10.30 -40.88 -4.87
CA PRO A 476 8.87 -40.94 -4.61
C PRO A 476 8.50 -40.00 -3.43
N PRO A 477 7.25 -39.48 -3.38
CA PRO A 477 6.80 -38.74 -2.21
C PRO A 477 6.39 -39.75 -1.14
N CYS A 478 7.10 -39.80 -0.02
CA CYS A 478 6.62 -40.46 1.19
C CYS A 478 6.68 -39.46 2.33
N ALA A 479 5.52 -38.88 2.65
CA ALA A 479 5.32 -38.23 3.94
C ALA A 479 5.48 -39.31 5.02
N GLY A 480 6.54 -39.22 5.82
CA GLY A 480 6.84 -40.19 6.87
C GLY A 480 5.80 -40.15 7.98
N GLY A 481 4.79 -41.02 7.90
CA GLY A 481 3.92 -41.38 9.02
C GLY A 481 4.37 -42.71 9.60
N GLY A 482 5.08 -42.69 10.73
CA GLY A 482 5.50 -43.89 11.43
C GLY A 482 4.34 -44.64 12.07
N ARG A 483 4.16 -45.91 11.69
CA ARG A 483 3.72 -47.00 12.58
C ARG A 483 4.44 -48.29 12.16
N PRO A 484 5.12 -49.00 13.08
CA PRO A 484 5.81 -50.23 12.73
C PRO A 484 4.80 -51.37 12.66
N GLY A 485 4.77 -52.09 11.54
CA GLY A 485 4.06 -53.35 11.38
C GLY A 485 2.87 -53.29 10.42
N GLY A 486 3.15 -53.49 9.12
CA GLY A 486 2.12 -53.67 8.10
C GLY A 486 2.75 -53.99 6.75
N ARG A 487 2.44 -55.17 6.23
CA ARG A 487 3.05 -55.82 5.04
C ARG A 487 3.06 -54.91 3.81
N GLY A 488 4.18 -54.96 3.08
CA GLY A 488 4.47 -54.09 1.95
C GLY A 488 3.52 -54.22 0.76
N CYS A 489 3.27 -53.08 0.11
CA CYS A 489 2.61 -53.01 -1.18
C CYS A 489 3.60 -53.43 -2.28
N HIS A 490 3.41 -54.64 -2.84
CA HIS A 490 4.04 -55.06 -4.09
C HIS A 490 3.23 -54.51 -5.28
N CYS A 491 3.83 -53.64 -6.10
CA CYS A 491 3.42 -53.48 -7.50
C CYS A 491 4.15 -54.54 -8.34
N PRO A 492 3.47 -55.31 -9.21
CA PRO A 492 4.13 -56.36 -9.98
C PRO A 492 4.91 -55.73 -11.15
N ALA A 493 6.19 -56.08 -11.24
CA ALA A 493 6.96 -55.92 -12.46
C ALA A 493 6.50 -56.98 -13.47
N GLY A 494 5.98 -56.55 -14.61
CA GLY A 494 5.62 -57.44 -15.70
C GLY A 494 6.86 -58.13 -16.27
N ALA A 495 6.92 -59.45 -16.12
CA ALA A 495 7.75 -60.33 -16.92
C ALA A 495 7.09 -60.51 -18.29
N GLY A 496 7.84 -60.23 -19.36
CA GLY A 496 7.44 -60.63 -20.71
C GLY A 496 7.70 -62.12 -20.94
N GLN A 497 6.76 -62.80 -21.59
CA GLN A 497 7.00 -63.69 -22.74
C GLN A 497 5.70 -64.36 -23.21
N HIS A 498 5.55 -64.39 -24.54
CA HIS A 498 4.67 -65.21 -25.41
C HIS A 498 3.21 -64.78 -25.68
N GLY A 499 2.90 -64.62 -26.98
CA GLY A 499 1.62 -65.08 -27.55
C GLY A 499 0.84 -64.10 -28.44
N ALA A 500 1.26 -64.00 -29.72
CA ALA A 500 0.47 -63.86 -30.97
C ALA A 500 -0.80 -62.98 -31.09
N ASP A 501 -0.79 -62.23 -32.21
CA ASP A 501 -1.89 -61.79 -33.10
C ASP A 501 -2.80 -60.60 -32.74
N GLY A 502 -2.66 -59.54 -33.56
CA GLY A 502 -3.65 -58.46 -33.71
C GLY A 502 -3.05 -57.13 -34.19
N ARG A 503 -2.90 -56.94 -35.51
CA ARG A 503 -2.55 -55.64 -36.15
C ARG A 503 -3.77 -54.70 -36.18
N VAL A 504 -3.59 -53.40 -35.90
CA VAL A 504 -4.27 -52.19 -36.47
C VAL A 504 -3.50 -50.91 -35.96
N PRO A 505 -3.43 -49.78 -36.70
CA PRO A 505 -2.17 -49.05 -36.97
C PRO A 505 -1.92 -47.76 -36.17
N ALA A 506 -0.73 -47.21 -36.41
CA ALA A 506 -0.13 -46.01 -35.83
C ALA A 506 -0.73 -44.66 -36.27
N ALA A 507 -0.84 -43.73 -35.32
CA ALA A 507 -0.72 -42.25 -35.42
C ALA A 507 -0.79 -41.69 -33.98
N GLY A 508 -0.04 -40.72 -33.47
CA GLY A 508 1.06 -39.88 -33.91
C GLY A 508 1.52 -39.02 -32.71
N ALA A 509 2.81 -38.67 -32.70
CA ALA A 509 3.52 -37.70 -31.84
C ALA A 509 3.60 -37.91 -30.30
N PRO A 510 4.81 -37.97 -29.70
CA PRO A 510 4.97 -37.91 -28.25
C PRO A 510 4.68 -36.49 -27.72
N LEU A 511 3.76 -36.39 -26.77
CA LEU A 511 3.54 -35.20 -25.96
C LEU A 511 4.84 -34.81 -25.25
N ARG A 512 5.37 -33.62 -25.56
CA ARG A 512 6.50 -33.03 -24.84
C ARG A 512 6.10 -32.76 -23.38
N PRO A 513 6.99 -32.95 -22.40
CA PRO A 513 6.70 -32.59 -21.01
C PRO A 513 6.43 -31.10 -20.90
N TRP A 514 5.33 -30.75 -20.22
CA TRP A 514 4.95 -29.39 -19.88
C TRP A 514 6.04 -28.73 -19.02
N GLN A 515 6.77 -27.78 -19.61
CA GLN A 515 7.67 -26.90 -18.86
C GLN A 515 6.85 -25.78 -18.22
N GLN A 516 6.82 -25.74 -16.88
CA GLN A 516 6.36 -24.57 -16.15
C GLN A 516 7.38 -23.44 -16.36
N HIS A 517 7.07 -22.52 -17.28
CA HIS A 517 7.73 -21.24 -17.33
C HIS A 517 7.30 -20.41 -16.12
N HIS A 518 8.10 -20.43 -15.06
CA HIS A 518 8.06 -19.35 -14.06
C HIS A 518 8.41 -18.05 -14.77
N GLN A 519 7.45 -17.13 -14.86
CA GLN A 519 7.68 -15.78 -15.34
C GLN A 519 8.62 -15.06 -14.36
N GLN A 520 9.88 -14.91 -14.75
CA GLN A 520 10.74 -13.85 -14.22
C GLN A 520 10.32 -12.52 -14.88
N PRO A 521 10.40 -11.39 -14.16
CA PRO A 521 10.00 -10.10 -14.70
C PRO A 521 10.83 -9.74 -15.94
N ALA A 522 10.14 -9.48 -17.05
CA ALA A 522 10.73 -9.13 -18.33
C ALA A 522 11.57 -7.85 -18.22
N ARG A 523 12.88 -7.96 -18.45
CA ARG A 523 13.76 -6.81 -18.72
C ARG A 523 13.30 -6.16 -20.04
N VAL A 524 12.81 -4.92 -19.95
CA VAL A 524 12.45 -4.09 -21.11
C VAL A 524 13.69 -3.87 -21.99
N ARG A 525 13.79 -4.59 -23.11
CA ARG A 525 14.77 -4.33 -24.17
C ARG A 525 14.23 -3.22 -25.08
N ALA A 526 14.84 -2.04 -25.02
CA ALA A 526 14.63 -0.99 -26.01
C ALA A 526 15.18 -1.42 -27.38
N GLY A 527 14.28 -1.81 -28.29
CA GLY A 527 14.61 -2.15 -29.67
C GLY A 527 14.55 -0.93 -30.59
N LEU A 528 15.70 -0.35 -30.91
CA LEU A 528 15.87 0.57 -32.05
C LEU A 528 15.68 -0.21 -33.36
N ARG A 529 14.50 -0.11 -33.99
CA ARG A 529 14.29 -0.55 -35.38
C ARG A 529 14.41 0.63 -36.34
N ARG A 530 15.49 0.62 -37.14
CA ARG A 530 15.68 1.44 -38.34
C ARG A 530 14.66 1.04 -39.40
N VAL A 531 13.83 1.99 -39.85
CA VAL A 531 12.98 1.84 -41.03
C VAL A 531 13.75 2.32 -42.25
N ARG A 532 14.14 1.40 -43.14
CA ARG A 532 14.56 1.70 -44.52
C ARG A 532 13.30 1.82 -45.38
N ARG A 533 13.09 2.99 -46.00
CA ARG A 533 12.11 3.18 -47.09
C ARG A 533 12.77 2.79 -48.40
N ALA A 534 12.11 1.93 -49.18
CA ALA A 534 12.35 1.75 -50.61
C ALA A 534 11.05 2.04 -51.36
N HIS A 535 11.16 2.87 -52.40
CA HIS A 535 10.09 3.33 -53.29
C HIS A 535 9.66 2.24 -54.29
N GLY A 536 8.40 2.29 -54.75
CA GLY A 536 8.08 1.84 -56.11
C GLY A 536 6.64 1.42 -56.43
N ARG A 537 5.80 2.41 -56.81
CA ARG A 537 4.81 2.45 -57.93
C ARG A 537 3.62 1.47 -58.01
N GLY A 538 2.46 2.05 -58.39
CA GLY A 538 1.21 1.39 -58.85
C GLY A 538 -0.04 2.13 -58.35
N GLU A 539 -0.40 3.30 -58.91
CA GLU A 539 -1.58 3.55 -59.78
C GLU A 539 -2.95 3.23 -59.13
N CYS A 540 -3.69 4.22 -58.61
CA CYS A 540 -4.67 5.13 -59.27
C CYS A 540 -6.06 4.53 -59.52
N SER A 541 -7.05 4.87 -58.68
CA SER A 541 -8.36 5.45 -59.08
C SER A 541 -9.28 5.65 -57.86
N GLY A 542 -10.12 6.70 -57.87
CA GLY A 542 -11.32 6.74 -57.01
C GLY A 542 -11.46 7.88 -55.99
N ALA A 543 -11.41 9.14 -56.47
CA ALA A 543 -12.32 10.24 -56.09
C ALA A 543 -12.57 10.67 -54.61
N ARG A 544 -12.27 11.97 -54.39
CA ARG A 544 -12.94 12.99 -53.53
C ARG A 544 -12.42 13.22 -52.10
N ARG A 545 -11.38 14.08 -52.09
CA ARG A 545 -11.18 15.34 -51.31
C ARG A 545 -11.47 15.35 -49.80
N ARG A 546 -10.35 15.53 -49.08
CA ARG A 546 -10.13 16.06 -47.72
C ARG A 546 -10.99 17.27 -47.34
N PRO A 547 -11.29 17.45 -46.04
CA PRO A 547 -11.37 18.76 -45.42
C PRO A 547 -10.03 19.09 -44.73
N GLU A 548 -9.32 20.10 -45.24
CA GLU A 548 -8.32 20.82 -44.47
C GLU A 548 -9.01 21.91 -43.65
N LEU A 549 -8.65 21.94 -42.37
CA LEU A 549 -8.94 22.98 -41.40
C LEU A 549 -8.51 24.35 -41.94
N ARG A 550 -9.46 25.29 -42.01
CA ARG A 550 -9.17 26.72 -41.93
C ARG A 550 -10.06 27.37 -40.89
N SER A 551 -9.36 27.97 -39.93
CA SER A 551 -9.73 29.14 -39.14
C SER A 551 -10.48 30.19 -39.97
N GLY A 552 -11.54 30.74 -39.40
CA GLY A 552 -12.28 31.86 -39.96
C GLY A 552 -13.07 32.60 -38.89
N ALA A 553 -12.41 33.54 -38.21
CA ALA A 553 -13.04 34.61 -37.47
C ALA A 553 -13.50 35.73 -38.43
N ARG A 554 -14.59 36.43 -38.06
CA ARG A 554 -15.03 37.82 -38.36
C ARG A 554 -16.56 37.85 -38.19
N SER A 555 -17.25 38.86 -37.69
CA SER A 555 -16.95 40.22 -37.25
C SER A 555 -18.27 40.91 -36.88
N HIS A 556 -18.30 41.79 -35.87
CA HIS A 556 -19.10 43.02 -35.75
C HIS A 556 -18.94 43.50 -34.29
N ALA A 557 -18.78 44.77 -33.92
CA ALA A 557 -18.36 46.01 -34.53
C ALA A 557 -18.03 46.94 -33.32
N GLN A 558 -17.02 47.81 -33.45
CA GLN A 558 -16.62 48.88 -32.50
C GLN A 558 -17.56 50.12 -32.60
N PRO A 559 -17.39 51.28 -31.87
CA PRO A 559 -16.25 51.80 -31.04
C PRO A 559 -16.70 52.43 -29.67
N GLY A 560 -15.87 53.03 -28.78
CA GLY A 560 -14.48 53.51 -28.75
C GLY A 560 -13.98 53.66 -27.29
N ASP A 561 -12.81 54.18 -26.92
CA ASP A 561 -11.84 55.02 -27.62
C ASP A 561 -10.46 54.94 -26.91
N ARG A 562 -9.39 54.89 -27.72
CA ARG A 562 -8.00 55.42 -27.55
C ARG A 562 -7.02 54.90 -26.47
N ARG A 563 -5.94 54.24 -26.96
CA ARG A 563 -4.51 54.70 -27.07
C ARG A 563 -3.66 54.40 -25.82
N ALA A 564 -2.40 53.98 -25.87
CA ALA A 564 -1.47 53.59 -26.92
C ALA A 564 -0.21 52.98 -26.25
N CYS A 565 0.50 52.12 -27.00
CA CYS A 565 1.97 51.90 -27.00
C CYS A 565 2.71 51.46 -25.71
N SER A 566 3.82 50.71 -25.73
CA SER A 566 4.50 49.83 -26.68
C SER A 566 5.76 49.25 -26.00
N HIS A 567 6.22 48.10 -26.50
CA HIS A 567 7.59 47.54 -26.50
C HIS A 567 8.32 47.14 -25.19
N LEU A 568 8.75 45.87 -24.99
CA LEU A 568 9.83 45.04 -25.58
C LEU A 568 11.19 45.18 -24.85
N VAL A 569 11.67 44.11 -24.21
CA VAL A 569 13.10 43.93 -23.85
C VAL A 569 13.59 42.53 -24.24
N ARG A 570 14.71 42.50 -24.95
CA ARG A 570 15.49 41.33 -25.40
C ARG A 570 16.73 41.13 -24.51
N ARG A 571 17.16 39.85 -24.48
CA ARG A 571 18.44 39.22 -24.05
C ARG A 571 19.75 40.04 -24.17
N ARG A 572 20.74 39.78 -23.30
CA ARG A 572 22.00 39.02 -23.58
C ARG A 572 22.97 38.93 -22.38
N SER A 573 23.84 37.93 -22.47
CA SER A 573 24.90 37.43 -21.58
C SER A 573 26.17 38.31 -21.48
N ALA A 574 26.96 38.17 -20.39
CA ALA A 574 28.41 37.80 -20.36
C ALA A 574 29.26 38.43 -19.20
N ARG A 575 30.00 37.55 -18.50
CA ARG A 575 31.39 37.57 -17.97
C ARG A 575 31.97 38.65 -17.01
N HIS A 576 32.86 38.12 -16.14
CA HIS A 576 34.01 38.71 -15.42
C HIS A 576 33.73 39.61 -14.21
N HIS A 577 34.56 39.75 -13.18
CA HIS A 577 35.65 39.01 -12.51
C HIS A 577 35.87 39.83 -11.20
N ASP A 578 36.33 39.17 -10.14
CA ASP A 578 37.11 39.73 -9.02
C ASP A 578 36.49 40.69 -7.99
N GLY A 579 36.95 40.51 -6.75
CA GLY A 579 37.19 41.64 -5.86
C GLY A 579 36.77 41.46 -4.41
N CYS A 580 37.66 40.88 -3.61
CA CYS A 580 37.67 40.92 -2.15
C CYS A 580 37.49 42.33 -1.57
N GLY A 581 36.92 42.43 -0.35
CA GLY A 581 37.07 43.65 0.46
C GLY A 581 36.07 43.82 1.61
N HIS A 582 36.27 43.10 2.72
CA HIS A 582 36.07 43.70 4.05
C HIS A 582 37.20 44.74 4.30
N PRO A 583 37.20 45.63 5.32
CA PRO A 583 36.45 45.66 6.60
C PRO A 583 35.90 47.08 6.92
N VAL A 584 35.25 47.44 8.05
CA VAL A 584 35.76 47.67 9.42
C VAL A 584 34.62 48.32 10.24
N ARG A 585 34.46 47.85 11.49
CA ARG A 585 34.13 48.53 12.79
C ARG A 585 33.44 49.91 12.76
N HIS A 586 32.52 50.25 13.67
CA HIS A 586 32.71 50.38 15.13
C HIS A 586 31.33 50.60 15.82
N ARG A 587 31.01 49.83 16.86
CA ARG A 587 30.88 50.19 18.30
C ARG A 587 29.76 51.17 18.72
N ARG A 588 28.93 50.65 19.66
CA ARG A 588 28.46 51.20 20.96
C ARG A 588 27.61 52.49 20.91
N GLY A 589 26.60 52.72 21.75
CA GLY A 589 26.05 52.07 22.94
C GLY A 589 24.68 52.72 23.23
N ALA A 590 23.74 51.98 23.84
CA ALA A 590 23.33 52.11 25.24
C ALA A 590 22.76 53.50 25.63
N GLY A 591 21.48 53.54 26.01
CA GLY A 591 20.85 54.70 26.64
C GLY A 591 19.31 54.63 26.73
N LEU A 592 18.79 53.94 27.76
CA LEU A 592 17.47 54.17 28.39
C LEU A 592 17.52 55.48 29.24
N PRO A 593 16.47 55.94 29.97
CA PRO A 593 15.01 55.76 29.91
C PRO A 593 14.20 57.08 30.17
N ARG A 594 12.85 56.96 30.29
CA ARG A 594 11.91 57.62 31.27
C ARG A 594 10.80 58.56 30.76
N ARG A 595 9.59 58.26 31.30
CA ARG A 595 8.52 59.14 31.88
C ARG A 595 7.68 59.97 30.89
N SER A 596 6.36 59.73 30.74
CA SER A 596 5.18 59.90 31.63
C SER A 596 4.55 61.32 31.60
N GLY A 597 3.26 61.38 31.29
CA GLY A 597 2.36 62.54 31.37
C GLY A 597 1.39 62.50 30.18
N GLY A 598 0.05 62.45 30.28
CA GLY A 598 -0.87 62.92 31.30
C GLY A 598 -1.39 64.32 30.93
N GLY A 599 -2.58 64.43 30.32
CA GLY A 599 -3.20 65.73 30.02
C GLY A 599 -4.49 65.62 29.19
N ALA A 600 -5.57 66.17 29.74
CA ALA A 600 -6.96 66.12 29.26
C ALA A 600 -7.41 67.41 28.54
N GLY A 601 -8.62 67.36 27.94
CA GLY A 601 -9.43 68.50 27.49
C GLY A 601 -9.91 68.31 26.04
N GLY A 602 -11.16 68.52 25.61
CA GLY A 602 -12.38 69.11 26.17
C GLY A 602 -13.28 69.55 24.99
N MET A 603 -14.57 69.83 25.26
CA MET A 603 -15.58 70.54 24.43
C MET A 603 -16.55 69.76 23.50
N ALA A 604 -17.76 69.52 24.05
CA ALA A 604 -19.10 70.00 23.65
C ALA A 604 -19.49 70.29 22.17
N ALA A 605 -20.68 69.79 21.77
CA ALA A 605 -21.79 70.59 21.20
C ALA A 605 -23.11 69.77 21.03
N ARG A 606 -24.24 70.45 21.23
CA ARG A 606 -25.65 70.00 21.16
C ARG A 606 -26.24 70.19 19.74
N CYS A 607 -27.26 69.41 19.34
CA CYS A 607 -28.67 69.87 19.13
C CYS A 607 -29.56 68.94 18.26
N ARG A 608 -30.81 68.70 18.76
CA ARG A 608 -32.14 68.63 18.10
C ARG A 608 -32.43 67.50 17.09
N ARG A 609 -33.36 66.56 17.35
CA ARG A 609 -34.87 66.56 17.48
C ARG A 609 -35.54 66.03 16.19
N CYS A 610 -36.27 64.92 16.30
CA CYS A 610 -37.69 64.70 15.90
C CYS A 610 -38.01 63.18 15.86
N GLY A 611 -38.94 62.71 16.70
CA GLY A 611 -39.66 61.42 16.54
C GLY A 611 -41.03 61.67 15.88
N PRO A 612 -42.12 60.94 16.19
CA PRO A 612 -42.27 59.53 16.59
C PRO A 612 -43.44 58.83 15.82
N SER A 613 -43.66 57.51 15.99
CA SER A 613 -45.02 56.95 16.08
C SER A 613 -45.03 55.46 16.46
N ARG A 614 -46.05 55.11 17.25
CA ARG A 614 -46.33 53.81 17.88
C ARG A 614 -47.26 52.95 17.02
N ALA A 615 -47.29 51.66 17.40
CA ALA A 615 -48.44 50.74 17.47
C ALA A 615 -48.76 49.85 16.26
N ARG A 616 -48.69 48.53 16.46
CA ARG A 616 -49.86 47.63 16.65
C ARG A 616 -49.44 46.15 16.63
N THR A 617 -49.72 45.43 17.71
CA THR A 617 -50.13 44.00 17.73
C THR A 617 -51.58 43.92 17.19
N PRO A 618 -52.10 42.77 16.68
CA PRO A 618 -52.22 41.52 17.46
C PRO A 618 -52.21 40.15 16.72
N ALA A 619 -52.07 39.10 17.55
CA ALA A 619 -52.72 37.77 17.51
C ALA A 619 -52.35 36.72 16.45
N GLY A 620 -52.03 35.49 16.93
CA GLY A 620 -52.11 34.27 16.12
C GLY A 620 -51.42 32.99 16.62
N ARG A 621 -51.82 32.49 17.81
CA ARG A 621 -51.90 31.06 18.25
C ARG A 621 -50.81 30.04 17.82
N GLY A 622 -50.02 29.58 18.82
CA GLY A 622 -50.11 28.22 19.41
C GLY A 622 -49.62 26.97 18.63
N PRO A 623 -48.80 26.08 19.24
CA PRO A 623 -48.30 24.78 18.72
C PRO A 623 -49.26 23.61 19.14
N PRO A 624 -49.05 22.27 18.90
CA PRO A 624 -47.88 21.40 19.19
C PRO A 624 -47.49 20.45 18.03
N ARG A 625 -46.23 20.00 17.90
CA ARG A 625 -45.60 18.79 18.51
C ARG A 625 -46.48 17.52 18.48
N TRP A 626 -46.11 16.58 17.62
CA TRP A 626 -45.57 15.27 17.99
C TRP A 626 -44.41 14.93 17.07
#